data_AF-D3Y4G6-F1
#
_entry.id   AF-D3Y4G6-F1
#
_cell.length_a   1.000
_cell.length_b   1.000
_cell.length_c   1.000
_cell.angle_alpha   90.00
_cell.angle_beta   90.00
_cell.angle_gamma   90.00
#
_symmetry.space_group_name_H-M   'P 1'
#
loop_
_entity.id
_entity.type
_entity.pdbx_description
1 polymer ?
#
loop_
_entity_poly.entity_id
_entity_poly.type
_entity_poly.pdbx_seq_one_letter_code
_entity_poly.pdbx_strand_id
1 'polypeptide(L)'
;FVVPHDFGACFHYQEEKAVERGILPLLQRSTLVQTFGQRNHVCLNEGSIAIPPFAPPQKMQAHQIPPDTPRSIFVYFRGLFYDVNNDPEGGYYARGARAAVWENFKNNPLFDISTDHPTTYYEDMQRAIFCLCPLGWAPWSPRLVEAVVFGCISVIIADDIVLPFADAIPWEEIGVFVAEEDVPNLDTILTTIPPEVILRKQRLLANPSMKRAML
;
A
#
# COMPACT_ATOMS: atom_id res chain seq x y z
N PHE A 1 -2.42 -17.50 -17.46
CA PHE A 1 -2.26 -16.44 -16.46
C PHE A 1 -3.47 -16.45 -15.55
N VAL A 2 -3.25 -16.43 -14.25
CA VAL A 2 -4.35 -16.28 -13.29
C VAL A 2 -4.02 -15.05 -12.47
N VAL A 3 -4.94 -14.11 -12.38
CA VAL A 3 -4.85 -12.95 -11.47
C VAL A 3 -5.85 -13.17 -10.33
N PRO A 4 -5.56 -14.10 -9.41
CA PRO A 4 -6.40 -14.30 -8.24
C PRO A 4 -6.22 -13.13 -7.27
N HIS A 5 -7.30 -12.80 -6.57
CA HIS A 5 -7.33 -11.83 -5.48
C HIS A 5 -6.84 -12.49 -4.18
N ASP A 6 -6.64 -11.69 -3.13
CA ASP A 6 -6.18 -12.12 -1.81
C ASP A 6 -4.83 -12.85 -1.85
N PHE A 7 -4.79 -14.17 -1.63
CA PHE A 7 -3.58 -14.96 -1.51
C PHE A 7 -3.13 -15.62 -2.82
N GLY A 8 -3.31 -14.90 -3.93
CA GLY A 8 -2.59 -15.27 -5.14
C GLY A 8 -2.94 -16.67 -5.64
N ALA A 9 -1.93 -17.38 -6.12
CA ALA A 9 -2.05 -18.72 -6.70
C ALA A 9 -2.49 -19.84 -5.72
N CYS A 10 -2.74 -19.52 -4.45
CA CYS A 10 -3.43 -20.42 -3.51
C CYS A 10 -4.96 -20.38 -3.65
N PHE A 11 -5.53 -19.38 -4.32
CA PHE A 11 -6.99 -19.23 -4.57
C PHE A 11 -7.84 -19.35 -3.31
N HIS A 12 -7.41 -18.71 -2.23
CA HIS A 12 -8.18 -18.68 -1.00
C HIS A 12 -8.06 -17.29 -0.37
N TYR A 13 -9.14 -16.80 0.22
CA TYR A 13 -9.17 -15.47 0.84
C TYR A 13 -8.65 -15.50 2.27
N GLN A 14 -8.85 -16.57 3.04
CA GLN A 14 -8.26 -16.73 4.37
C GLN A 14 -6.82 -17.25 4.27
N GLU A 15 -5.88 -16.57 4.95
CA GLU A 15 -4.44 -16.87 4.89
C GLU A 15 -4.14 -18.29 5.37
N GLU A 16 -4.65 -18.70 6.53
CA GLU A 16 -4.38 -20.02 7.10
C GLU A 16 -4.75 -21.15 6.13
N LYS A 17 -5.93 -21.05 5.51
CA LYS A 17 -6.39 -22.02 4.49
C LYS A 17 -5.63 -21.89 3.18
N ALA A 18 -5.20 -20.68 2.80
CA ALA A 18 -4.32 -20.50 1.65
C ALA A 18 -2.97 -21.19 1.89
N VAL A 19 -2.42 -21.06 3.10
CA VAL A 19 -1.16 -21.68 3.50
C VAL A 19 -1.29 -23.20 3.52
N GLU A 20 -2.35 -23.74 4.13
CA GLU A 20 -2.63 -25.18 4.15
C GLU A 20 -2.76 -25.77 2.74
N ARG A 21 -3.45 -25.06 1.84
CA ARG A 21 -3.67 -25.49 0.46
C ARG A 21 -2.42 -25.40 -0.41
N GLY A 22 -1.63 -24.35 -0.22
CA GLY A 22 -0.50 -23.99 -1.08
C GLY A 22 -0.90 -23.74 -2.54
N ILE A 23 0.10 -23.56 -3.39
CA ILE A 23 -0.10 -23.40 -4.84
C ILE A 23 -0.54 -24.73 -5.46
N LEU A 24 -1.64 -24.69 -6.22
CA LEU A 24 -2.18 -25.86 -6.91
C LEU A 24 -1.10 -26.58 -7.75
N PRO A 25 -1.00 -27.91 -7.72
CA PRO A 25 0.03 -28.66 -8.45
C PRO A 25 0.15 -28.30 -9.93
N LEU A 26 -0.98 -28.02 -10.59
CA LEU A 26 -1.02 -27.60 -12.00
C LEU A 26 -0.30 -26.27 -12.26
N LEU A 27 -0.25 -25.39 -11.27
CA LEU A 27 0.30 -24.03 -11.37
C LEU A 27 1.74 -23.94 -10.88
N GLN A 28 2.26 -24.95 -10.19
CA GLN A 28 3.62 -24.96 -9.65
C GLN A 28 4.71 -24.82 -10.74
N ARG A 29 4.41 -25.20 -11.99
CA ARG A 29 5.32 -25.10 -13.14
C ARG A 29 5.02 -23.90 -14.06
N SER A 30 4.10 -23.03 -13.66
CA SER A 30 3.66 -21.87 -14.46
C SER A 30 4.31 -20.58 -13.96
N THR A 31 4.55 -19.62 -14.84
CA THR A 31 4.78 -18.23 -14.43
C THR A 31 3.48 -17.66 -13.88
N LEU A 32 3.49 -17.31 -12.61
CA LEU A 32 2.34 -16.74 -11.91
C LEU A 32 2.39 -15.22 -12.04
N VAL A 33 1.26 -14.60 -12.37
CA VAL A 33 1.12 -13.14 -12.50
C VAL A 33 0.01 -12.72 -11.54
N GLN A 34 0.36 -12.16 -10.39
CA GLN A 34 -0.58 -11.98 -9.29
C GLN A 34 -0.36 -10.65 -8.57
N THR A 35 -1.41 -10.16 -7.90
CA THR A 35 -1.31 -8.94 -7.08
C THR A 35 -0.68 -9.21 -5.72
N PHE A 36 -0.69 -10.46 -5.27
CA PHE A 36 -0.08 -10.91 -4.02
C PHE A 36 1.46 -10.92 -4.12
N GLY A 37 2.13 -10.25 -3.18
CA GLY A 37 3.58 -10.26 -3.09
C GLY A 37 4.08 -10.21 -1.64
N GLN A 38 4.53 -11.35 -1.11
CA GLN A 38 5.20 -11.44 0.19
C GLN A 38 6.32 -12.48 0.14
N ARG A 39 7.52 -12.11 0.57
CA ARG A 39 8.67 -13.01 0.64
C ARG A 39 8.38 -14.16 1.59
N ASN A 40 8.97 -15.32 1.33
CA ASN A 40 8.85 -16.52 2.17
C ASN A 40 7.40 -17.04 2.37
N HIS A 41 6.45 -16.64 1.51
CA HIS A 41 5.06 -17.07 1.60
C HIS A 41 4.75 -18.20 0.61
N VAL A 42 4.04 -19.26 1.03
CA VAL A 42 3.78 -20.45 0.20
C VAL A 42 2.93 -20.17 -1.05
N CYS A 43 2.27 -19.01 -1.09
CA CYS A 43 1.48 -18.53 -2.22
C CYS A 43 2.27 -17.66 -3.21
N LEU A 44 3.58 -17.49 -3.00
CA LEU A 44 4.49 -16.83 -3.92
C LEU A 44 5.61 -17.78 -4.32
N ASN A 45 5.62 -18.19 -5.60
CA ASN A 45 6.72 -18.99 -6.15
C ASN A 45 7.85 -18.10 -6.68
N GLU A 46 9.06 -18.65 -6.71
CA GLU A 46 10.18 -18.07 -7.46
C GLU A 46 9.79 -17.89 -8.95
N GLY A 47 10.16 -16.74 -9.52
CA GLY A 47 9.78 -16.36 -10.89
C GLY A 47 8.33 -15.87 -11.06
N SER A 48 7.57 -15.73 -9.97
CA SER A 48 6.27 -15.03 -10.01
C SER A 48 6.46 -13.54 -10.29
N ILE A 49 5.55 -12.96 -11.07
CA ILE A 49 5.51 -11.54 -11.39
C ILE A 49 4.44 -10.89 -10.52
N ALA A 50 4.87 -10.03 -9.60
CA ALA A 50 3.97 -9.18 -8.83
C ALA A 50 3.50 -7.99 -9.69
N ILE A 51 2.21 -7.90 -9.93
CA ILE A 51 1.57 -6.81 -10.67
C ILE A 51 0.79 -5.89 -9.74
N PRO A 52 0.66 -4.59 -10.03
CA PRO A 52 -0.08 -3.70 -9.18
C PRO A 52 -1.56 -4.08 -9.16
N PRO A 53 -2.25 -3.91 -8.03
CA PRO A 53 -3.70 -4.03 -7.99
C PRO A 53 -4.34 -3.00 -8.92
N PHE A 54 -5.49 -3.35 -9.50
CA PHE A 54 -6.17 -2.50 -10.47
C PHE A 54 -6.68 -1.21 -9.82
N ALA A 55 -6.17 -0.06 -10.29
CA ALA A 55 -6.67 1.27 -9.98
C ALA A 55 -7.30 1.87 -11.26
N PRO A 56 -8.62 2.11 -11.31
CA PRO A 56 -9.29 2.50 -12.55
C PRO A 56 -8.76 3.84 -13.11
N PRO A 57 -8.10 3.88 -14.27
CA PRO A 57 -7.46 5.11 -14.77
C PRO A 57 -8.44 6.27 -14.98
N GLN A 58 -9.66 5.96 -15.42
CA GLN A 58 -10.73 6.95 -15.62
C GLN A 58 -11.14 7.61 -14.31
N LYS A 59 -11.22 6.82 -13.22
CA LYS A 59 -11.52 7.33 -11.88
C LYS A 59 -10.40 8.23 -11.40
N MET A 60 -9.15 7.78 -11.55
CA MET A 60 -7.98 8.57 -11.16
C MET A 60 -7.88 9.90 -11.92
N GLN A 61 -8.20 9.91 -13.21
CA GLN A 61 -8.22 11.13 -14.02
C GLN A 61 -9.35 12.09 -13.62
N ALA A 62 -10.53 11.57 -13.27
CA ALA A 62 -11.68 12.37 -12.87
C ALA A 62 -11.46 13.16 -11.57
N HIS A 63 -10.53 12.72 -10.73
CA HIS A 63 -10.25 13.34 -9.43
C HIS A 63 -9.01 14.23 -9.41
N GLN A 64 -8.40 14.56 -10.56
CA GLN A 64 -7.22 15.43 -10.58
C GLN A 64 -7.54 16.84 -10.08
N ILE A 65 -6.76 17.31 -9.11
CA ILE A 65 -6.83 18.69 -8.61
C ILE A 65 -5.85 19.60 -9.36
N PRO A 66 -5.99 20.95 -9.28
CA PRO A 66 -5.04 21.87 -9.90
C PRO A 66 -3.59 21.59 -9.45
N PRO A 67 -2.60 21.55 -10.36
CA PRO A 67 -1.20 21.21 -10.04
C PRO A 67 -0.56 22.10 -8.98
N ASP A 68 -0.99 23.36 -8.88
CA ASP A 68 -0.47 24.35 -7.94
C ASP A 68 -1.13 24.24 -6.54
N THR A 69 -2.04 23.28 -6.34
CA THR A 69 -2.69 23.09 -5.04
C THR A 69 -1.63 22.65 -4.02
N PRO A 70 -1.47 23.38 -2.91
CA PRO A 70 -0.46 23.03 -1.91
C PRO A 70 -0.84 21.74 -1.18
N ARG A 71 0.19 20.94 -0.86
CA ARG A 71 0.03 19.79 0.02
C ARG A 71 -0.09 20.25 1.47
N SER A 72 -1.34 20.40 1.93
CA SER A 72 -1.69 20.92 3.26
C SER A 72 -1.88 19.85 4.33
N ILE A 73 -1.93 18.58 3.95
CA ILE A 73 -2.08 17.44 4.87
C ILE A 73 -0.70 16.81 5.05
N PHE A 74 -0.26 16.58 6.28
CA PHE A 74 1.07 15.99 6.52
C PHE A 74 1.03 14.46 6.29
N VAL A 75 0.25 13.73 7.08
CA VAL A 75 0.01 12.29 6.90
C VAL A 75 -1.46 12.03 6.64
N TYR A 76 -1.75 11.17 5.66
CA TYR A 76 -3.12 10.78 5.30
C TYR A 76 -3.29 9.26 5.27
N PHE A 77 -4.42 8.79 5.82
CA PHE A 77 -4.87 7.42 5.64
C PHE A 77 -6.39 7.31 5.79
N ARG A 78 -7.04 6.61 4.85
CA ARG A 78 -8.39 6.08 5.03
C ARG A 78 -8.41 4.59 4.82
N GLY A 79 -8.99 3.86 5.76
CA GLY A 79 -9.04 2.41 5.70
C GLY A 79 -9.48 1.81 7.03
N LEU A 80 -9.81 0.52 6.99
CA LEU A 80 -10.09 -0.23 8.20
C LEU A 80 -8.83 -0.33 9.06
N PHE A 81 -8.95 -0.03 10.35
CA PHE A 81 -7.90 -0.25 11.36
C PHE A 81 -8.06 -1.59 12.07
N TYR A 82 -9.31 -2.04 12.19
CA TYR A 82 -9.72 -3.31 12.77
C TYR A 82 -10.64 -4.02 11.77
N ASP A 83 -10.48 -5.33 11.60
CA ASP A 83 -11.33 -6.15 10.76
C ASP A 83 -11.91 -7.32 11.56
N VAL A 84 -12.86 -6.99 12.44
CA VAL A 84 -13.55 -7.98 13.30
C VAL A 84 -14.35 -9.02 12.53
N ASN A 85 -14.64 -8.81 11.24
CA ASN A 85 -15.40 -9.76 10.44
C ASN A 85 -14.51 -10.90 9.93
N ASN A 86 -13.31 -10.57 9.45
CA ASN A 86 -12.35 -11.56 8.95
C ASN A 86 -11.38 -12.05 10.05
N ASP A 87 -11.19 -11.27 11.12
CA ASP A 87 -10.39 -11.58 12.31
C ASP A 87 -11.25 -11.46 13.60
N PRO A 88 -12.22 -12.37 13.82
CA PRO A 88 -13.14 -12.31 14.95
C PRO A 88 -12.46 -12.59 16.30
N GLU A 89 -11.31 -13.25 16.31
CA GLU A 89 -10.52 -13.52 17.51
C GLU A 89 -9.54 -12.37 17.84
N GLY A 90 -9.44 -11.37 16.97
CA GLY A 90 -8.59 -10.19 17.16
C GLY A 90 -7.10 -10.50 17.09
N GLY A 91 -6.73 -11.56 16.37
CA GLY A 91 -5.39 -12.11 16.27
C GLY A 91 -4.47 -11.40 15.28
N TYR A 92 -4.53 -10.07 15.18
CA TYR A 92 -3.62 -9.22 14.39
C TYR A 92 -3.97 -9.03 12.90
N TYR A 93 -5.15 -8.51 12.58
CA TYR A 93 -5.39 -7.87 11.26
C TYR A 93 -4.19 -7.02 10.81
N ALA A 94 -3.67 -7.29 9.61
CA ALA A 94 -2.48 -6.64 9.07
C ALA A 94 -1.25 -6.74 10.00
N ARG A 95 -1.08 -7.87 10.69
CA ARG A 95 -0.02 -8.11 11.68
C ARG A 95 0.03 -7.05 12.81
N GLY A 96 -1.10 -6.38 13.05
CA GLY A 96 -1.22 -5.33 14.06
C GLY A 96 -0.75 -3.95 13.60
N ALA A 97 -0.17 -3.80 12.40
CA ALA A 97 0.34 -2.52 11.91
C ALA A 97 -0.75 -1.44 11.86
N ARG A 98 -1.97 -1.78 11.44
CA ARG A 98 -3.07 -0.82 11.36
C ARG A 98 -3.68 -0.45 12.71
N ALA A 99 -3.80 -1.42 13.61
CA ALA A 99 -4.20 -1.16 14.99
C ALA A 99 -3.17 -0.24 15.67
N ALA A 100 -1.88 -0.51 15.48
CA ALA A 100 -0.80 0.33 15.98
C ALA A 100 -0.85 1.76 15.42
N VAL A 101 -1.10 1.93 14.11
CA VAL A 101 -1.30 3.26 13.51
C VAL A 101 -2.44 4.00 14.20
N TRP A 102 -3.59 3.34 14.40
CA TRP A 102 -4.75 3.97 15.03
C TRP A 102 -4.48 4.35 16.48
N GLU A 103 -4.01 3.40 17.30
CA GLU A 103 -3.85 3.63 18.74
C GLU A 103 -2.79 4.69 19.06
N ASN A 104 -1.73 4.80 18.25
CA ASN A 104 -0.67 5.80 18.46
C ASN A 104 -1.03 7.17 17.88
N PHE A 105 -1.78 7.24 16.77
CA PHE A 105 -1.91 8.49 16.01
C PHE A 105 -3.33 9.04 15.81
N LYS A 106 -4.39 8.38 16.29
CA LYS A 106 -5.79 8.86 16.15
C LYS A 106 -6.04 10.26 16.70
N ASN A 107 -5.24 10.71 17.67
CA ASN A 107 -5.33 12.03 18.29
C ASN A 107 -4.15 12.96 17.91
N ASN A 108 -3.27 12.52 17.02
CA ASN A 108 -2.10 13.31 16.62
C ASN A 108 -2.49 14.30 15.50
N PRO A 109 -2.29 15.61 15.69
CA PRO A 109 -2.70 16.63 14.71
C PRO A 109 -1.95 16.55 13.37
N LEU A 110 -0.82 15.85 13.30
CA LEU A 110 -0.09 15.60 12.05
C LEU A 110 -0.71 14.49 11.20
N PHE A 111 -1.61 13.68 11.78
CA PHE A 111 -2.15 12.48 11.17
C PHE A 111 -3.65 12.67 10.91
N ASP A 112 -3.98 12.91 9.65
CA ASP A 112 -5.36 12.84 9.18
C ASP A 112 -5.70 11.39 8.84
N ILE A 113 -6.17 10.63 9.83
CA ILE A 113 -6.47 9.21 9.71
C ILE A 113 -7.91 8.89 10.16
N SER A 114 -8.64 8.09 9.39
CA SER A 114 -10.02 7.70 9.72
C SER A 114 -10.45 6.42 8.99
N THR A 115 -11.49 5.76 9.50
CA THR A 115 -12.20 4.68 8.80
C THR A 115 -13.15 5.22 7.72
N ASP A 116 -13.58 6.46 7.86
CA ASP A 116 -14.55 7.08 6.96
C ASP A 116 -13.93 7.30 5.59
N HIS A 117 -14.67 6.98 4.53
CA HIS A 117 -14.22 7.26 3.16
C HIS A 117 -14.94 8.50 2.65
N PRO A 118 -14.36 9.71 2.81
CA PRO A 118 -15.00 10.93 2.35
C PRO A 118 -15.06 10.94 0.82
N THR A 119 -16.00 11.72 0.27
CA THR A 119 -16.07 11.96 -1.17
C THR A 119 -14.81 12.63 -1.73
N THR A 120 -14.05 13.31 -0.87
CA THR A 120 -12.77 13.98 -1.15
C THR A 120 -11.56 13.06 -1.03
N TYR A 121 -11.75 11.74 -0.90
CA TYR A 121 -10.66 10.78 -0.63
C TYR A 121 -9.45 10.97 -1.55
N TYR A 122 -9.68 11.19 -2.85
CA TYR A 122 -8.62 11.34 -3.83
C TYR A 122 -8.00 12.73 -3.82
N GLU A 123 -8.80 13.76 -3.60
CA GLU A 123 -8.37 15.14 -3.47
C GLU A 123 -7.49 15.33 -2.22
N ASP A 124 -7.88 14.72 -1.11
CA ASP A 124 -7.12 14.77 0.14
C ASP A 124 -5.79 14.01 0.01
N MET A 125 -5.78 12.87 -0.69
CA MET A 125 -4.53 12.16 -1.02
C MET A 125 -3.55 13.01 -1.85
N GLN A 126 -4.07 13.80 -2.79
CA GLN A 126 -3.25 14.74 -3.58
C GLN A 126 -2.76 15.93 -2.75
N ARG A 127 -3.49 16.30 -1.68
CA ARG A 127 -3.08 17.33 -0.72
C ARG A 127 -2.21 16.79 0.41
N ALA A 128 -1.98 15.49 0.50
CA ALA A 128 -1.17 14.86 1.53
C ALA A 128 0.31 14.77 1.13
N ILE A 129 1.24 15.01 2.05
CA ILE A 129 2.67 14.77 1.80
C ILE A 129 2.95 13.27 1.82
N PHE A 130 2.50 12.59 2.87
CA PHE A 130 2.68 11.17 3.11
C PHE A 130 1.35 10.44 3.15
N CYS A 131 1.27 9.30 2.46
CA CYS A 131 0.11 8.42 2.48
C CYS A 131 0.51 7.07 3.08
N LEU A 132 -0.11 6.72 4.20
CA LEU A 132 0.19 5.45 4.84
C LEU A 132 -0.31 4.30 3.98
N CYS A 133 0.56 3.33 3.73
CA CYS A 133 0.29 2.09 3.03
C CYS A 133 0.62 0.91 3.93
N PRO A 134 -0.03 0.78 5.11
CA PRO A 134 0.14 -0.39 5.95
C PRO A 134 -0.45 -1.62 5.26
N LEU A 135 0.13 -2.78 5.57
CA LEU A 135 -0.38 -4.06 5.16
C LEU A 135 -1.90 -4.16 5.39
N GLY A 136 -2.59 -4.88 4.51
CA GLY A 136 -4.00 -5.20 4.69
C GLY A 136 -4.19 -6.66 5.08
N TRP A 137 -5.39 -7.16 4.81
CA TRP A 137 -5.71 -8.59 4.91
C TRP A 137 -4.82 -9.45 4.00
N ALA A 138 -4.54 -8.95 2.80
CA ALA A 138 -3.56 -9.51 1.90
C ALA A 138 -2.49 -8.44 1.57
N PRO A 139 -1.27 -8.84 1.20
CA PRO A 139 -0.15 -7.95 0.84
C PRO A 139 -0.35 -7.32 -0.54
N TRP A 140 -1.50 -6.70 -0.75
CA TRP A 140 -1.80 -5.83 -1.87
C TRP A 140 -2.80 -4.77 -1.43
N SER A 141 -2.61 -3.54 -1.91
CA SER A 141 -3.56 -2.45 -1.67
C SER A 141 -3.60 -1.53 -2.88
N PRO A 142 -4.79 -1.23 -3.43
CA PRO A 142 -4.94 -0.19 -4.44
C PRO A 142 -4.35 1.14 -3.99
N ARG A 143 -4.37 1.43 -2.68
CA ARG A 143 -3.82 2.66 -2.09
C ARG A 143 -2.37 2.93 -2.46
N LEU A 144 -1.54 1.88 -2.58
CA LEU A 144 -0.15 2.02 -2.99
C LEU A 144 -0.06 2.61 -4.41
N VAL A 145 -0.87 2.09 -5.33
CA VAL A 145 -0.97 2.57 -6.71
C VAL A 145 -1.57 3.97 -6.75
N GLU A 146 -2.65 4.19 -6.00
CA GLU A 146 -3.34 5.48 -5.92
C GLU A 146 -2.42 6.59 -5.42
N ALA A 147 -1.66 6.33 -4.35
CA ALA A 147 -0.70 7.27 -3.76
C ALA A 147 0.37 7.68 -4.77
N VAL A 148 0.93 6.71 -5.50
CA VAL A 148 1.93 6.99 -6.56
C VAL A 148 1.33 7.87 -7.66
N VAL A 149 0.14 7.54 -8.16
CA VAL A 149 -0.52 8.29 -9.25
C VAL A 149 -0.85 9.74 -8.82
N PHE A 150 -1.27 9.92 -7.57
CA PHE A 150 -1.58 11.24 -6.99
C PHE A 150 -0.36 11.97 -6.40
N GLY A 151 0.81 11.38 -6.50
CA GLY A 151 2.08 11.96 -6.04
C GLY A 151 2.23 12.10 -4.53
N CYS A 152 1.43 11.35 -3.78
CA CYS A 152 1.58 11.22 -2.34
C CYS A 152 2.72 10.22 -2.03
N ILE A 153 3.66 10.61 -1.18
CA ILE A 153 4.80 9.73 -0.83
C ILE A 153 4.25 8.55 -0.06
N SER A 154 4.40 7.35 -0.63
CA SER A 154 3.90 6.12 -0.01
C SER A 154 4.75 5.74 1.19
N VAL A 155 4.15 5.69 2.38
CA VAL A 155 4.78 5.17 3.60
C VAL A 155 4.39 3.71 3.73
N ILE A 156 5.29 2.82 3.30
CA ILE A 156 5.05 1.39 3.18
C ILE A 156 5.39 0.75 4.52
N ILE A 157 4.35 0.20 5.18
CA ILE A 157 4.44 -0.45 6.49
C ILE A 157 3.99 -1.90 6.29
N ALA A 158 4.89 -2.70 5.75
CA ALA A 158 4.60 -4.08 5.36
C ALA A 158 5.92 -4.85 5.26
N ASP A 159 6.29 -5.54 6.33
CA ASP A 159 7.50 -6.35 6.35
C ASP A 159 7.38 -7.48 5.31
N ASP A 160 8.49 -7.78 4.66
CA ASP A 160 8.61 -8.78 3.60
C ASP A 160 7.74 -8.56 2.35
N ILE A 161 7.12 -7.39 2.17
CA ILE A 161 6.33 -7.10 0.97
C ILE A 161 7.18 -7.19 -0.31
N VAL A 162 6.62 -7.83 -1.34
CA VAL A 162 7.16 -7.79 -2.70
C VAL A 162 6.34 -6.79 -3.49
N LEU A 163 6.90 -5.61 -3.72
CA LEU A 163 6.21 -4.53 -4.41
C LEU A 163 6.06 -4.84 -5.91
N PRO A 164 4.95 -4.38 -6.52
CA PRO A 164 4.70 -4.65 -7.91
C PRO A 164 5.72 -3.93 -8.81
N PHE A 165 6.12 -4.61 -9.88
CA PHE A 165 7.10 -4.11 -10.85
C PHE A 165 8.37 -3.52 -10.21
N ALA A 166 8.92 -4.18 -9.18
CA ALA A 166 10.07 -3.69 -8.44
C ALA A 166 11.30 -3.35 -9.32
N ASP A 167 11.45 -4.00 -10.48
CA ASP A 167 12.53 -3.72 -11.44
C ASP A 167 12.29 -2.44 -12.27
N ALA A 168 11.04 -2.02 -12.42
CA ALA A 168 10.66 -0.86 -13.25
C ALA A 168 10.31 0.38 -12.42
N ILE A 169 9.90 0.19 -11.17
CA ILE A 169 9.49 1.26 -10.26
C ILE A 169 10.54 1.42 -9.17
N PRO A 170 11.18 2.60 -9.04
CA PRO A 170 12.21 2.82 -8.04
C PRO A 170 11.57 3.11 -6.67
N TRP A 171 10.97 2.09 -6.06
CA TRP A 171 10.20 2.22 -4.81
C TRP A 171 10.98 2.89 -3.68
N GLU A 172 12.27 2.57 -3.52
CA GLU A 172 13.18 3.20 -2.55
C GLU A 172 13.32 4.72 -2.76
N GLU A 173 13.25 5.16 -4.02
CA GLU A 173 13.38 6.57 -4.35
C GLU A 173 12.07 7.33 -4.13
N ILE A 174 10.91 6.69 -4.25
CA ILE A 174 9.59 7.36 -4.22
C ILE A 174 8.78 7.12 -2.95
N GLY A 175 9.12 6.10 -2.17
CA GLY A 175 8.44 5.73 -0.93
C GLY A 175 9.31 5.97 0.31
N VAL A 176 8.74 5.65 1.47
CA VAL A 176 9.41 5.54 2.76
C VAL A 176 9.04 4.17 3.30
N PHE A 177 10.04 3.35 3.62
CA PHE A 177 9.84 2.04 4.21
C PHE A 177 9.97 2.16 5.72
N VAL A 178 8.98 1.63 6.44
CA VAL A 178 8.95 1.62 7.90
C VAL A 178 8.62 0.21 8.34
N ALA A 179 9.43 -0.35 9.24
CA ALA A 179 9.18 -1.67 9.81
C ALA A 179 7.88 -1.64 10.62
N GLU A 180 7.18 -2.78 10.70
CA GLU A 180 5.91 -2.84 11.44
C GLU A 180 6.10 -2.54 12.94
N GLU A 181 7.26 -2.92 13.49
CA GLU A 181 7.66 -2.61 14.87
C GLU A 181 7.93 -1.12 15.12
N ASP A 182 8.28 -0.37 14.08
CA ASP A 182 8.62 1.06 14.15
C ASP A 182 7.40 1.98 13.99
N VAL A 183 6.20 1.42 13.81
CA VAL A 183 4.95 2.19 13.71
C VAL A 183 4.80 3.23 14.84
N PRO A 184 5.06 2.92 16.12
CA PRO A 184 4.96 3.92 17.20
C PRO A 184 5.86 5.15 17.02
N ASN A 185 6.90 5.07 16.19
CA ASN A 185 7.85 6.15 15.92
C ASN A 185 7.56 6.90 14.60
N LEU A 186 6.43 6.65 13.93
CA LEU A 186 6.12 7.23 12.61
C LEU A 186 6.20 8.76 12.58
N ASP A 187 5.72 9.44 13.62
CA ASP A 187 5.77 10.90 13.69
C ASP A 187 7.21 11.41 13.64
N THR A 188 8.10 10.79 14.41
CA THR A 188 9.53 11.11 14.48
C THR A 188 10.21 10.76 13.15
N ILE A 189 9.95 9.57 12.61
CA ILE A 189 10.52 9.14 11.32
C ILE A 189 10.16 10.13 10.22
N LEU A 190 8.88 10.47 10.08
CA LEU A 190 8.39 11.30 8.99
C LEU A 190 8.77 12.78 9.15
N THR A 191 8.78 13.31 10.38
CA THR A 191 9.17 14.71 10.64
C THR A 191 10.67 14.95 10.51
N THR A 192 11.49 13.90 10.64
CA THR A 192 12.95 13.99 10.46
C THR A 192 13.37 13.95 8.98
N ILE A 193 12.46 13.59 8.06
CA ILE A 193 12.76 13.59 6.62
C ILE A 193 12.96 15.04 6.15
N PRO A 194 14.13 15.39 5.59
CA PRO A 194 14.38 16.76 5.17
C PRO A 194 13.45 17.21 4.02
N PRO A 195 13.04 18.49 3.97
CA PRO A 195 12.17 19.00 2.91
C PRO A 195 12.71 18.78 1.49
N GLU A 196 14.03 18.85 1.29
CA GLU A 196 14.67 18.58 0.00
C GLU A 196 14.50 17.13 -0.47
N VAL A 197 14.45 16.18 0.48
CA VAL A 197 14.17 14.78 0.19
C VAL A 197 12.71 14.64 -0.22
N ILE A 198 11.78 15.22 0.54
CA ILE A 198 10.33 15.23 0.22
C ILE A 198 10.09 15.78 -1.20
N LEU A 199 10.68 16.94 -1.52
CA LEU A 199 10.56 17.57 -2.82
C LEU A 199 11.16 16.71 -3.94
N ARG A 200 12.29 16.03 -3.69
CA ARG A 200 12.85 15.08 -4.66
C ARG A 200 11.89 13.92 -4.93
N LYS A 201 11.35 13.28 -3.88
CA LYS A 201 10.39 12.16 -4.02
C LYS A 201 9.15 12.60 -4.82
N GLN A 202 8.59 13.77 -4.50
CA GLN A 202 7.42 14.32 -5.21
C GLN A 202 7.71 14.64 -6.69
N ARG A 203 8.91 15.13 -7.02
CA ARG A 203 9.32 15.34 -8.44
C ARG A 203 9.39 14.03 -9.21
N LEU A 204 9.89 12.96 -8.59
CA LEU A 204 9.93 11.63 -9.21
C LEU A 204 8.52 11.10 -9.44
N LEU A 205 7.64 11.22 -8.44
CA LEU A 205 6.23 10.83 -8.54
C LEU A 205 5.44 11.64 -9.60
N ALA A 206 5.86 12.88 -9.89
CA ALA A 206 5.26 13.69 -10.94
C ALA A 206 5.59 13.20 -12.37
N ASN A 207 6.54 12.26 -12.53
CA ASN A 207 6.94 11.76 -13.84
C ASN A 207 5.77 11.01 -14.56
N PRO A 208 5.34 11.46 -15.75
CA PRO A 208 4.24 10.83 -16.47
C PRO A 208 4.47 9.35 -16.84
N SER A 209 5.72 8.95 -17.05
CA SER A 209 6.06 7.55 -17.34
C SER A 209 5.85 6.66 -16.10
N MET A 210 6.12 7.20 -14.90
CA MET A 210 5.87 6.48 -13.65
C MET A 210 4.37 6.28 -13.42
N LYS A 211 3.57 7.33 -13.62
CA LYS A 211 2.10 7.24 -13.50
C LYS A 211 1.50 6.25 -14.50
N ARG A 212 2.03 6.19 -15.73
CA ARG A 212 1.60 5.24 -16.75
C ARG A 212 2.02 3.80 -16.47
N ALA A 213 3.13 3.58 -15.77
CA ALA A 213 3.54 2.22 -15.38
C ALA A 213 2.66 1.63 -14.27
N MET A 214 1.92 2.49 -13.56
CA MET A 214 1.00 2.12 -12.47
C MET A 214 -0.45 1.89 -12.90
N LEU A 215 -0.83 2.33 -14.11
CA LEU A 215 -2.20 2.35 -14.65
C LEU A 215 -2.32 1.42 -15.85
#